data_AF-A0A645IUC1-F1
#
_entry.id   AF-A0A645IUC1-F1
#
_cell.length_a   1.000
_cell.length_b   1.000
_cell.length_c   1.000
_cell.angle_alpha   90.00
_cell.angle_beta   90.00
_cell.angle_gamma   90.00
#
_symmetry.space_group_name_H-M   'P 1'
#
loop_
_entity.id
_entity.type
_entity.pdbx_description
1 polymer ?
#
loop_
_entity_poly.entity_id
_entity_poly.type
_entity_poly.pdbx_seq_one_letter_code
_entity_poly.pdbx_strand_id
1 'polypeptide(L)'
;MPTKIWYGGGTITKYYNPLEDQSGASRDYTEVEWITGCALMINRKALEKIGLLDRDFFMYLEDVDWSIRARKAGFNLIYTPYAELWHIGSKTTNESFKKSFQIYYGYRNKLFIITKNAKSLEYINATFIAISGICFRIIESIIKGNFDSAKGYWFAMFDGLRYKPEKRFLR
;
A
#
# COMPACT_ATOMS: atom_id res chain seq x y z
N MET A 1 -8.01 -14.73 -23.85
CA MET A 1 -6.98 -14.36 -22.84
C MET A 1 -7.35 -13.01 -22.25
N PRO A 2 -7.08 -12.75 -20.95
CA PRO A 2 -7.38 -11.45 -20.34
C PRO A 2 -6.63 -10.33 -21.06
N THR A 3 -7.32 -9.22 -21.36
CA THR A 3 -6.79 -8.07 -22.12
C THR A 3 -6.43 -6.88 -21.23
N LYS A 4 -6.74 -6.97 -19.93
CA LYS A 4 -6.51 -5.90 -18.96
C LYS A 4 -5.24 -6.17 -18.17
N ILE A 5 -4.33 -5.20 -18.19
CA ILE A 5 -3.17 -5.16 -17.30
C ILE A 5 -3.64 -4.72 -15.92
N TRP A 6 -3.40 -5.56 -14.91
CA TRP A 6 -3.68 -5.21 -13.52
C TRP A 6 -2.55 -4.38 -12.91
N TYR A 7 -1.30 -4.73 -13.21
CA TYR A 7 -0.12 -4.04 -12.70
C TYR A 7 0.96 -3.97 -13.79
N GLY A 8 1.29 -2.76 -14.24
CA GLY A 8 2.32 -2.48 -15.24
C GLY A 8 3.49 -1.64 -14.70
N GLY A 9 3.53 -1.42 -13.38
CA GLY A 9 4.48 -0.55 -12.71
C GLY A 9 3.81 0.31 -11.65
N GLY A 10 4.60 0.87 -10.74
CA GLY A 10 4.09 1.54 -9.55
C GLY A 10 4.86 2.81 -9.20
N THR A 11 4.16 3.90 -8.95
CA THR A 11 4.73 5.14 -8.38
C THR A 11 4.17 5.42 -6.99
N ILE A 12 4.90 6.15 -6.16
CA ILE A 12 4.45 6.59 -4.84
C ILE A 12 4.40 8.11 -4.85
N THR A 13 3.21 8.67 -4.68
CA THR A 13 3.07 10.14 -4.58
C THR A 13 3.82 10.71 -3.39
N LYS A 14 4.06 12.02 -3.38
CA LYS A 14 4.61 12.78 -2.24
C LYS A 14 3.85 12.57 -0.92
N TYR A 15 2.59 12.13 -0.98
CA TYR A 15 1.78 11.83 0.20
C TYR A 15 1.66 10.32 0.46
N TYR A 16 2.60 9.52 -0.03
CA TYR A 16 2.70 8.07 0.16
C TYR A 16 1.55 7.27 -0.45
N ASN A 17 0.82 7.81 -1.42
CA ASN A 17 -0.23 7.03 -2.12
C ASN A 17 0.44 6.20 -3.22
N PRO A 18 0.32 4.86 -3.20
CA PRO A 18 0.74 4.06 -4.33
C PRO A 18 -0.23 4.29 -5.48
N LEU A 19 0.33 4.50 -6.67
CA LEU A 19 -0.40 4.55 -7.93
C LEU A 19 0.08 3.39 -8.79
N GLU A 20 -0.87 2.70 -9.41
CA GLU A 20 -0.61 1.61 -10.35
C GLU A 20 -0.68 2.16 -11.77
N ASP A 21 0.32 1.83 -12.59
CA ASP A 21 0.21 2.02 -14.02
C ASP A 21 -0.56 0.86 -14.64
N GLN A 22 -1.77 1.18 -15.11
CA GLN A 22 -2.65 0.25 -15.85
C GLN A 22 -2.80 0.68 -17.32
N SER A 23 -2.10 1.74 -17.75
CA SER A 23 -2.32 2.42 -19.04
C SER A 23 -1.71 1.72 -20.25
N GLY A 24 -0.98 0.63 -20.02
CA GLY A 24 -0.29 -0.14 -21.05
C GLY A 24 1.14 -0.33 -20.60
N ALA A 25 1.40 -1.42 -19.89
CA ALA A 25 2.70 -1.67 -19.29
C ALA A 25 3.82 -1.50 -20.33
N SER A 26 4.91 -0.87 -19.89
CA SER A 26 6.10 -0.69 -20.72
C SER A 26 6.51 -2.01 -21.37
N ARG A 27 6.93 -1.95 -22.64
CA ARG A 27 7.46 -3.13 -23.37
C ARG A 27 8.93 -3.42 -23.06
N ASP A 28 9.52 -2.66 -22.13
CA ASP A 28 10.89 -2.82 -21.68
C ASP A 28 10.96 -2.80 -20.14
N TYR A 29 12.11 -3.22 -19.60
CA TYR A 29 12.42 -3.08 -18.19
C TYR A 29 12.25 -1.64 -17.74
N THR A 30 11.48 -1.43 -16.68
CA THR A 30 11.16 -0.09 -16.18
C THR A 30 11.43 -0.02 -14.70
N GLU A 31 12.19 0.99 -14.28
CA GLU A 31 12.38 1.26 -12.86
C GLU A 31 11.10 1.85 -12.26
N VAL A 32 10.71 1.35 -11.09
CA VAL A 32 9.46 1.70 -10.41
C VAL A 32 9.71 2.04 -8.94
N GLU A 33 8.75 2.69 -8.30
CA GLU A 33 8.87 3.11 -6.91
C GLU A 33 8.29 2.13 -5.91
N TRP A 34 7.38 1.27 -6.37
CA TRP A 34 6.90 0.11 -5.62
C TRP A 34 6.62 -1.06 -6.57
N ILE A 35 6.47 -2.26 -6.00
CA ILE A 35 6.13 -3.50 -6.70
C ILE A 35 5.07 -4.27 -5.91
N THR A 36 4.21 -4.99 -6.62
CA THR A 36 3.16 -5.83 -6.02
C THR A 36 3.75 -7.10 -5.43
N GLY A 37 3.27 -7.49 -4.24
CA GLY A 37 3.60 -8.76 -3.60
C GLY A 37 3.11 -10.01 -4.33
N CYS A 38 2.27 -9.88 -5.38
CA CYS A 38 1.64 -11.03 -6.04
C CYS A 38 2.63 -11.96 -6.76
N ALA A 39 3.71 -11.41 -7.32
CA ALA A 39 4.78 -12.20 -7.92
C ALA A 39 6.07 -11.38 -7.95
N LEU A 40 7.08 -11.88 -7.24
CA LEU A 40 8.33 -11.18 -7.03
C LEU A 40 9.50 -12.13 -7.20
N MET A 41 10.52 -11.66 -7.91
CA MET A 41 11.86 -12.25 -7.88
C MET A 41 12.78 -11.30 -7.12
N ILE A 42 13.36 -11.77 -6.01
CA ILE A 42 14.13 -10.94 -5.10
C ILE A 42 15.56 -11.48 -5.02
N ASN A 43 16.55 -10.60 -5.18
CA ASN A 43 17.94 -10.96 -4.92
C ASN A 43 18.12 -11.33 -3.44
N ARG A 44 18.72 -12.48 -3.16
CA ARG A 44 18.98 -12.95 -1.79
C ARG A 44 19.64 -11.88 -0.90
N LYS A 45 20.63 -11.14 -1.43
CA LYS A 45 21.31 -10.06 -0.70
C LYS A 45 20.36 -8.93 -0.31
N ALA A 46 19.37 -8.64 -1.16
CA ALA A 46 18.34 -7.66 -0.85
C ALA A 46 17.46 -8.15 0.30
N LEU A 47 17.02 -9.41 0.25
CA LEU A 47 16.20 -10.00 1.31
C LEU A 47 16.93 -10.04 2.66
N GLU A 48 18.22 -10.44 2.67
CA GLU A 48 19.06 -10.47 3.87
C GLU A 48 19.30 -9.08 4.47
N LYS A 49 19.42 -8.04 3.61
CA LYS A 49 19.65 -6.65 4.07
C LYS A 49 18.37 -5.93 4.49
N ILE A 50 17.27 -6.10 3.74
CA ILE A 50 16.01 -5.36 3.93
C ILE A 50 15.10 -6.06 4.95
N GLY A 51 15.17 -7.40 5.03
CA GLY A 51 14.26 -8.25 5.79
C GLY A 51 12.96 -8.55 5.03
N LEU A 52 12.07 -9.29 5.71
CA LEU A 52 10.77 -9.71 5.18
C LEU A 52 9.76 -8.55 5.16
N LEU A 53 8.52 -8.87 4.78
CA LEU A 53 7.36 -7.99 4.97
C LEU A 53 7.15 -7.70 6.47
N ASP A 54 6.73 -6.48 6.78
CA ASP A 54 6.50 -6.08 8.17
C ASP A 54 5.15 -6.61 8.66
N ARG A 55 5.18 -7.37 9.75
CA ARG A 55 4.01 -8.02 10.34
C ARG A 55 2.99 -7.04 10.93
N ASP A 56 3.36 -5.78 11.12
CA ASP A 56 2.39 -4.74 11.49
C ASP A 56 1.34 -4.52 10.37
N PHE A 57 1.73 -4.81 9.12
CA PHE A 57 0.86 -4.81 7.96
C PHE A 57 0.29 -6.22 7.75
N PHE A 58 -0.87 -6.49 8.36
CA PHE A 58 -1.52 -7.78 8.17
C PHE A 58 -1.91 -8.03 6.70
N MET A 59 -2.44 -7.00 6.03
CA MET A 59 -2.81 -7.03 4.61
C MET A 59 -2.90 -5.60 4.07
N TYR A 60 -2.58 -5.42 2.79
CA TYR A 60 -2.46 -4.14 2.07
C TYR A 60 -1.29 -3.26 2.51
N LEU A 61 -0.55 -2.76 1.51
CA LEU A 61 0.58 -1.83 1.63
C LEU A 61 1.83 -2.42 2.31
N GLU A 62 1.84 -3.71 2.65
CA GLU A 62 3.04 -4.41 3.14
C GLU A 62 4.15 -4.46 2.08
N ASP A 63 3.77 -4.61 0.81
CA ASP A 63 4.63 -4.62 -0.36
C ASP A 63 5.13 -3.20 -0.72
N VAL A 64 4.27 -2.19 -0.53
CA VAL A 64 4.66 -0.78 -0.62
C VAL A 64 5.67 -0.41 0.49
N ASP A 65 5.46 -0.84 1.74
CA ASP A 65 6.44 -0.64 2.83
C ASP A 65 7.78 -1.28 2.49
N TRP A 66 7.75 -2.54 2.04
CA TRP A 66 8.96 -3.27 1.64
C TRP A 66 9.68 -2.56 0.48
N SER A 67 8.94 -2.08 -0.51
CA SER A 67 9.46 -1.33 -1.64
C SER A 67 10.17 -0.03 -1.21
N ILE A 68 9.58 0.73 -0.29
CA ILE A 68 10.21 1.95 0.24
C ILE A 68 11.51 1.60 0.97
N ARG A 69 11.51 0.54 1.79
CA ARG A 69 12.73 0.08 2.48
C ARG A 69 13.80 -0.39 1.50
N ALA A 70 13.43 -1.12 0.47
CA ALA A 70 14.34 -1.59 -0.57
C ALA A 70 15.05 -0.41 -1.27
N ARG A 71 14.27 0.60 -1.69
CA ARG A 71 14.81 1.82 -2.30
C ARG A 71 15.72 2.60 -1.35
N LYS A 72 15.31 2.77 -0.09
CA LYS A 72 16.15 3.40 0.96
C LYS A 72 17.47 2.66 1.19
N ALA A 73 17.48 1.34 1.01
CA ALA A 73 18.68 0.51 1.13
C ALA A 73 19.56 0.48 -0.14
N GLY A 74 19.17 1.21 -1.19
CA GLY A 74 19.90 1.35 -2.45
C GLY A 74 19.62 0.27 -3.49
N PHE A 75 18.50 -0.46 -3.37
CA PHE A 75 18.08 -1.44 -4.37
C PHE A 75 17.08 -0.85 -5.34
N ASN A 76 17.25 -1.18 -6.62
CA ASN A 76 16.31 -0.80 -7.67
C ASN A 76 15.13 -1.78 -7.68
N LEU A 77 13.95 -1.27 -7.98
CA LEU A 77 12.75 -2.07 -8.21
C LEU A 77 12.44 -2.00 -9.70
N ILE A 78 12.32 -3.17 -10.34
CA ILE A 78 12.18 -3.26 -11.79
C ILE A 78 10.88 -3.99 -12.12
N TYR A 79 10.05 -3.36 -12.93
CA TYR A 79 8.98 -4.02 -13.66
C TYR A 79 9.55 -4.70 -14.91
N THR A 80 9.12 -5.93 -15.19
CA THR A 80 9.47 -6.64 -16.43
C THR A 80 8.20 -7.06 -17.17
N PRO A 81 8.07 -6.74 -18.47
CA PRO A 81 6.97 -7.21 -19.29
C PRO A 81 7.18 -8.63 -19.83
N TYR A 82 8.36 -9.22 -19.63
CA TYR A 82 8.70 -10.53 -20.19
C TYR A 82 8.24 -11.71 -19.32
N ALA A 83 7.75 -11.45 -18.11
CA ALA A 83 7.20 -12.45 -17.21
C ALA A 83 5.74 -12.12 -16.89
N GLU A 84 4.82 -12.83 -17.54
CA GLU A 84 3.38 -12.63 -17.37
C GLU A 84 2.77 -13.71 -16.48
N LEU A 85 1.79 -13.33 -15.67
CA LEU A 85 1.00 -14.25 -14.86
C LEU A 85 -0.45 -13.77 -14.75
N TRP A 86 -1.35 -14.71 -14.51
CA TRP A 86 -2.76 -14.41 -14.33
C TRP A 86 -3.11 -14.32 -12.85
N HIS A 87 -3.45 -13.11 -12.41
CA HIS A 87 -3.93 -12.87 -11.06
C HIS A 87 -5.46 -12.85 -11.03
N ILE A 88 -6.07 -13.86 -10.42
CA ILE A 88 -7.52 -13.86 -10.17
C ILE A 88 -7.75 -12.97 -8.96
N GLY A 89 -8.00 -11.69 -9.21
CA GLY A 89 -8.22 -10.71 -8.15
C GLY A 89 -9.38 -11.12 -7.25
N SER A 90 -9.22 -10.87 -5.95
CA SER A 90 -10.36 -10.59 -5.08
C SER A 90 -11.31 -11.79 -4.77
N LYS A 91 -10.83 -13.04 -4.89
CA LYS A 91 -11.66 -14.27 -4.83
C LYS A 91 -11.97 -14.81 -3.42
N THR A 92 -11.31 -14.33 -2.37
CA THR A 92 -11.19 -15.06 -1.08
C THR A 92 -12.17 -14.68 0.04
N THR A 93 -13.14 -13.77 -0.14
CA THR A 93 -14.06 -13.36 0.96
C THR A 93 -15.40 -12.81 0.47
N ASN A 94 -16.48 -12.99 1.27
CA ASN A 94 -17.79 -12.37 1.08
C ASN A 94 -17.70 -10.85 0.86
N GLU A 95 -18.49 -10.30 -0.07
CA GLU A 95 -18.34 -8.92 -0.55
C GLU A 95 -18.44 -7.84 0.54
N SER A 96 -19.36 -7.96 1.50
CA SER A 96 -19.51 -6.97 2.57
C SER A 96 -18.36 -7.00 3.56
N PHE A 97 -17.97 -8.20 4.02
CA PHE A 97 -16.83 -8.40 4.91
C PHE A 97 -15.54 -7.92 4.25
N LYS A 98 -15.36 -8.26 2.97
CA LYS A 98 -14.23 -7.83 2.14
C LYS A 98 -14.13 -6.31 2.05
N LYS A 99 -15.25 -5.60 1.90
CA LYS A 99 -15.27 -4.13 1.83
C LYS A 99 -14.85 -3.49 3.15
N SER A 100 -15.44 -3.89 4.28
CA SER A 100 -15.07 -3.34 5.59
C SER A 100 -13.63 -3.68 5.99
N PHE A 101 -13.18 -4.89 5.65
CA PHE A 101 -11.80 -5.33 5.85
C PHE A 101 -10.81 -4.51 5.02
N GLN A 102 -11.10 -4.30 3.72
CA GLN A 102 -10.32 -3.45 2.82
C GLN A 102 -10.24 -2.01 3.31
N ILE A 103 -11.37 -1.45 3.73
CA ILE A 103 -11.45 -0.10 4.29
C ILE A 103 -10.57 -0.01 5.53
N TYR A 104 -10.73 -0.93 6.49
CA TYR A 104 -9.99 -0.86 7.74
C TYR A 104 -8.47 -0.94 7.51
N TYR A 105 -7.99 -2.02 6.89
CA TYR A 105 -6.56 -2.24 6.73
C TYR A 105 -5.92 -1.25 5.74
N GLY A 106 -6.60 -0.91 4.63
CA GLY A 106 -6.06 0.02 3.65
C GLY A 106 -5.81 1.42 4.24
N TYR A 107 -6.78 1.97 4.97
CA TYR A 107 -6.66 3.31 5.55
C TYR A 107 -5.83 3.33 6.84
N ARG A 108 -5.83 2.26 7.63
CA ARG A 108 -4.96 2.14 8.80
C ARG A 108 -3.49 2.06 8.37
N ASN A 109 -3.19 1.16 7.44
CA ASN A 109 -1.82 0.95 6.97
C ASN A 109 -1.30 2.15 6.18
N LYS A 110 -2.19 2.94 5.57
CA LYS A 110 -1.83 4.23 4.98
C LYS A 110 -1.17 5.16 6.01
N LEU A 111 -1.73 5.24 7.21
CA LEU A 111 -1.15 6.01 8.31
C LEU A 111 0.15 5.37 8.81
N PHE A 112 0.26 4.03 8.80
CA PHE A 112 1.51 3.35 9.16
C PHE A 112 2.66 3.71 8.21
N ILE A 113 2.40 3.70 6.88
CA ILE A 113 3.40 4.10 5.88
C ILE A 113 3.89 5.53 6.13
N ILE A 114 2.97 6.47 6.39
CA ILE A 114 3.32 7.86 6.68
C ILE A 114 4.19 7.94 7.94
N THR A 115 3.76 7.30 9.04
CA THR A 115 4.50 7.28 10.32
C THR A 115 5.89 6.69 10.20
N LYS A 116 6.07 5.64 9.38
CA LYS A 116 7.37 4.99 9.19
C LYS A 116 8.32 5.77 8.29
N ASN A 117 7.80 6.52 7.32
CA ASN A 117 8.61 6.99 6.20
C ASN A 117 8.71 8.52 6.07
N ALA A 118 7.68 9.26 6.45
CA ALA A 118 7.64 10.72 6.32
C ALA A 118 8.47 11.40 7.42
N LYS A 119 9.06 12.57 7.11
CA LYS A 119 9.86 13.35 8.07
C LYS A 119 9.34 14.78 8.23
N SER A 120 9.42 15.31 9.45
CA SER A 120 9.18 16.72 9.75
C SER A 120 7.87 17.26 9.16
N LEU A 121 7.92 18.25 8.27
CA LEU A 121 6.74 18.89 7.68
C LEU A 121 5.99 17.96 6.71
N GLU A 122 6.68 17.02 6.06
CA GLU A 122 6.05 16.01 5.21
C GLU A 122 5.13 15.11 6.02
N TYR A 123 5.56 14.71 7.22
CA TYR A 123 4.74 13.91 8.14
C TYR A 123 3.47 14.66 8.54
N ILE A 124 3.58 15.93 8.92
CA ILE A 124 2.43 16.76 9.30
C ILE A 124 1.45 16.88 8.13
N ASN A 125 1.95 17.25 6.94
CA ASN A 125 1.11 17.46 5.76
C ASN A 125 0.45 16.17 5.27
N ALA A 126 1.21 15.07 5.16
CA ALA A 126 0.67 13.79 4.70
C ALA A 126 -0.36 13.23 5.69
N THR A 127 -0.11 13.38 7.00
CA THR A 127 -1.05 12.97 8.05
C THR A 127 -2.32 13.80 7.99
N PHE A 128 -2.22 15.13 7.85
CA PHE A 128 -3.37 16.02 7.74
C PHE A 128 -4.25 15.68 6.52
N ILE A 129 -3.63 15.46 5.35
CA ILE A 129 -4.34 15.08 4.12
C ILE A 129 -5.02 13.71 4.29
N ALA A 130 -4.33 12.73 4.87
CA ALA A 130 -4.88 11.39 5.10
C ALA A 130 -6.08 11.43 6.06
N ILE A 131 -5.96 12.13 7.20
CA ILE A 131 -7.07 12.30 8.16
C ILE A 131 -8.25 13.01 7.50
N SER A 132 -8.00 14.11 6.78
CA SER A 132 -9.05 14.86 6.10
C SER A 132 -9.81 14.00 5.08
N GLY A 133 -9.07 13.19 4.30
CA GLY A 133 -9.66 12.22 3.38
C GLY A 133 -10.49 11.16 4.10
N ILE A 134 -10.03 10.64 5.24
CA ILE A 134 -10.78 9.66 6.04
C ILE A 134 -12.06 10.29 6.61
N CYS A 135 -11.98 11.49 7.19
CA CYS A 135 -13.15 12.23 7.70
C CYS A 135 -14.21 12.45 6.61
N PHE A 136 -13.78 12.86 5.41
CA PHE A 136 -14.67 12.98 4.27
C PHE A 136 -15.36 11.66 3.93
N ARG A 137 -14.62 10.54 3.90
CA ARG A 137 -15.19 9.20 3.65
C ARG A 137 -16.17 8.73 4.73
N ILE A 138 -15.93 9.09 6.00
CA ILE A 138 -16.86 8.81 7.11
C ILE A 138 -18.18 9.54 6.87
N ILE A 139 -18.12 10.86 6.61
CA ILE A 139 -19.30 11.69 6.35
C ILE A 139 -20.06 11.17 5.13
N GLU A 140 -19.35 10.91 4.03
CA GLU A 140 -19.93 10.34 2.81
C GLU A 140 -20.66 9.01 3.09
N SER A 141 -20.05 8.13 3.90
CA SER A 141 -20.64 6.84 4.26
C SER A 141 -21.89 6.98 5.11
N ILE A 142 -21.91 7.93 6.06
CA ILE A 142 -23.10 8.23 6.88
C ILE A 142 -24.24 8.77 6.02
N ILE A 143 -23.95 9.73 5.13
CA ILE A 143 -24.97 10.30 4.21
C ILE A 143 -25.58 9.20 3.32
N LYS A 144 -24.78 8.24 2.88
CA LYS A 144 -25.21 7.09 2.07
C LYS A 144 -25.85 5.95 2.90
N GLY A 145 -26.01 6.11 4.22
CA GLY A 145 -26.54 5.09 5.12
C GLY A 145 -25.65 3.86 5.32
N ASN A 146 -24.38 3.91 4.91
CA ASN A 146 -23.42 2.81 5.05
C ASN A 146 -22.61 2.93 6.36
N PHE A 147 -23.27 2.66 7.48
CA PHE A 147 -22.68 2.80 8.81
C PHE A 147 -21.51 1.84 9.06
N ASP A 148 -21.49 0.66 8.42
CA ASP A 148 -20.38 -0.29 8.58
C ASP A 148 -19.09 0.23 7.94
N SER A 149 -19.18 0.86 6.77
CA SER A 149 -18.03 1.54 6.16
C SER A 149 -17.56 2.70 7.02
N ALA A 150 -18.49 3.52 7.54
CA ALA A 150 -18.16 4.63 8.45
C ALA A 150 -17.39 4.16 9.69
N LYS A 151 -17.84 3.07 10.33
CA LYS A 151 -17.13 2.43 11.44
C LYS A 151 -15.75 1.94 11.02
N GLY A 152 -15.63 1.29 9.86
CA GLY A 152 -14.34 0.83 9.32
C GLY A 152 -13.32 1.96 9.18
N TYR A 153 -13.72 3.08 8.59
CA TYR A 153 -12.89 4.28 8.48
C TYR A 153 -12.51 4.87 9.83
N TRP A 154 -13.47 4.94 10.77
CA TRP A 154 -13.23 5.46 12.12
C TRP A 154 -12.17 4.65 12.87
N PHE A 155 -12.32 3.32 12.92
CA PHE A 155 -11.34 2.44 13.56
C PHE A 155 -9.98 2.48 12.85
N ALA A 156 -9.97 2.52 11.52
CA ALA A 156 -8.74 2.65 10.75
C ALA A 156 -7.94 3.90 11.13
N MET A 157 -8.63 5.04 11.24
CA MET A 157 -8.03 6.30 11.64
C MET A 157 -7.50 6.24 13.07
N PHE A 158 -8.32 5.74 13.99
CA PHE A 158 -7.98 5.69 15.41
C PHE A 158 -6.78 4.80 15.71
N ASP A 159 -6.75 3.58 15.16
CA ASP A 159 -5.63 2.65 15.32
C ASP A 159 -4.40 3.15 14.54
N GLY A 160 -4.61 3.72 13.36
CA GLY A 160 -3.56 4.33 12.54
C GLY A 160 -2.81 5.44 13.27
N LEU A 161 -3.52 6.33 13.98
CA LEU A 161 -2.93 7.43 14.74
C LEU A 161 -2.25 7.00 16.03
N ARG A 162 -2.61 5.83 16.57
CA ARG A 162 -1.99 5.25 17.78
C ARG A 162 -0.77 4.40 17.49
N TYR A 163 -0.47 4.17 16.21
CA TYR A 163 0.62 3.30 15.79
C TYR A 163 1.97 3.82 16.24
N LYS A 164 2.77 2.93 16.83
CA LYS A 164 4.15 3.16 17.22
C LYS A 164 5.00 2.05 16.60
N PRO A 165 5.77 2.33 15.54
CA PRO A 165 6.52 1.28 14.84
C PRO A 165 7.62 0.70 15.72
N GLU A 166 7.67 -0.62 15.82
CA GLU A 166 8.81 -1.31 16.42
C GLU A 166 10.05 -1.19 15.51
N LYS A 167 11.23 -1.11 16.11
CA LYS A 167 12.50 -1.08 15.36
C LYS A 167 12.90 -2.51 14.95
N ARG A 168 12.19 -3.09 13.96
CA ARG A 168 12.46 -4.45 13.45
C ARG A 168 13.39 -4.50 12.24
N PHE A 169 13.43 -3.41 11.47
CA PHE A 169 14.20 -3.32 10.22
C PHE A 169 15.10 -2.09 10.23
N LEU A 170 16.13 -2.10 9.38
CA LEU A 170 16.99 -0.94 9.15
C LEU A 170 16.15 0.24 8.63
N ARG A 171 16.38 1.42 9.20
CA ARG A 171 15.68 2.67 8.87
C ARG A 171 16.41 3.47 7.81
#